data_AF-A0A3C0JL36-F1
#
_entry.id   AF-A0A3C0JL36-F1
#
_cell.length_a   1.000
_cell.length_b   1.000
_cell.length_c   1.000
_cell.angle_alpha   90.00
_cell.angle_beta   90.00
_cell.angle_gamma   90.00
#
_symmetry.space_group_name_H-M   'P 1'
#
loop_
_entity.id
_entity.type
_entity.pdbx_description
1 polymer ?
#
loop_
_entity_poly.entity_id
_entity_poly.type
_entity_poly.pdbx_seq_one_letter_code
_entity_poly.pdbx_strand_id
1 'polypeptide(L)' 'MTEIFILAAQRSAIGSYGGSLKDTSPIDLAIPVAKDAIKKSGLPADAIQ' A
#
# COMPACT_ATOMS: atom_id res chain seq x y z
N MET A 1 12.44 -4.59 -25.41
CA MET A 1 11.30 -5.10 -24.64
C MET A 1 11.71 -4.99 -23.18
N THR A 2 10.95 -4.25 -22.37
CA THR A 2 11.28 -4.06 -20.95
C THR A 2 10.44 -5.04 -20.15
N GLU A 3 11.10 -5.93 -19.41
CA GLU A 3 10.43 -6.87 -18.53
C GLU A 3 9.99 -6.15 -17.26
N ILE A 4 8.71 -6.30 -16.88
CA ILE A 4 8.11 -5.65 -15.70
C ILE A 4 7.66 -6.73 -14.72
N PHE A 5 8.03 -6.56 -13.45
CA PHE A 5 7.79 -7.53 -12.39
C PHE A 5 7.05 -6.90 -11.20
N ILE A 6 6.22 -7.69 -10.52
CA ILE A 6 5.61 -7.31 -9.24
C ILE A 6 6.48 -7.85 -8.12
N LEU A 7 7.17 -6.96 -7.40
CA LEU A 7 8.05 -7.34 -6.29
C LEU A 7 7.28 -7.56 -4.97
N ALA A 8 6.22 -6.78 -4.75
CA ALA A 8 5.36 -6.91 -3.57
C ALA A 8 3.97 -6.33 -3.85
N ALA A 9 2.97 -6.83 -3.12
CA ALA A 9 1.61 -6.31 -3.11
C ALA A 9 1.05 -6.40 -1.69
N GLN A 10 0.42 -5.34 -1.19
CA GLN A 10 -0.23 -5.26 0.12
C GLN A 10 -1.60 -4.58 -0.02
N ARG A 11 -2.47 -4.80 0.97
CA ARG A 11 -3.79 -4.18 1.05
C ARG A 11 -4.17 -3.91 2.50
N SER A 12 -5.07 -2.95 2.70
CA SER A 12 -5.75 -2.79 3.99
C SER A 12 -6.77 -3.91 4.23
N ALA A 13 -7.32 -3.96 5.43
CA ALA A 13 -8.56 -4.69 5.69
C ALA A 13 -9.73 -4.07 4.90
N ILE A 14 -10.75 -4.87 4.60
CA ILE A 14 -11.96 -4.39 3.92
C ILE A 14 -12.94 -3.91 5.00
N GLY A 15 -13.29 -2.63 4.95
CA GLY A 15 -14.30 -2.05 5.83
C GLY A 15 -15.71 -2.24 5.26
N SER A 16 -16.69 -2.41 6.16
CA SER A 16 -18.11 -2.30 5.82
C SER A 16 -18.59 -0.84 5.89
N TYR A 17 -19.68 -0.53 5.21
CA TYR A 17 -20.32 0.79 5.30
C TYR A 17 -20.69 1.11 6.76
N GLY A 18 -20.30 2.29 7.25
CA GLY A 18 -20.48 2.70 8.64
C GLY A 18 -19.66 1.89 9.66
N GLY A 19 -18.68 1.11 9.22
CA GLY A 19 -17.87 0.22 10.06
C GLY A 19 -16.60 0.85 10.65
N SER A 20 -15.60 0.00 10.90
CA SER A 20 -14.34 0.36 11.57
C SER A 20 -13.49 1.39 10.83
N LEU A 21 -13.63 1.50 9.51
CA LEU A 21 -12.85 2.43 8.68
C LEU A 21 -13.66 3.66 8.24
N LYS A 22 -14.87 3.87 8.78
CA LYS A 22 -15.80 4.92 8.31
C LYS A 22 -15.24 6.35 8.47
N ASP A 23 -14.42 6.55 9.50
CA ASP A 23 -13.82 7.85 9.84
C ASP A 23 -12.38 7.96 9.31
N THR A 24 -11.88 6.94 8.62
CA THR A 24 -10.52 6.92 8.06
C THR A 24 -10.56 7.47 6.64
N SER A 25 -9.80 8.54 6.39
CA SER A 25 -9.73 9.10 5.04
C SER A 25 -9.02 8.13 4.07
N PRO A 26 -9.28 8.21 2.76
CA PRO A 26 -8.58 7.36 1.79
C PRO A 26 -7.06 7.49 1.83
N ILE A 27 -6.53 8.69 2.10
CA ILE A 27 -5.08 8.91 2.19
C ILE A 27 -4.50 8.24 3.44
N ASP A 28 -5.21 8.28 4.57
CA ASP A 28 -4.79 7.62 5.80
C ASP A 28 -4.83 6.08 5.68
N LEU A 29 -5.71 5.53 4.83
CA LEU A 29 -5.71 4.11 4.48
C LEU A 29 -4.53 3.73 3.57
N ALA A 30 -4.17 4.60 2.62
CA ALA A 30 -3.13 4.33 1.64
C ALA A 30 -1.71 4.38 2.22
N ILE A 31 -1.44 5.32 3.13
CA ILE A 31 -0.11 5.50 3.75
C ILE A 31 0.47 4.21 4.33
N PRO A 32 -0.21 3.47 5.24
CA PRO A 32 0.34 2.25 5.81
C PRO A 32 0.51 1.14 4.75
N VAL A 33 -0.42 1.04 3.80
CA VAL A 33 -0.36 0.04 2.72
C VAL A 33 0.85 0.26 1.81
N ALA A 34 1.10 1.52 1.42
CA ALA A 34 2.26 1.88 0.61
C ALA A 34 3.58 1.62 1.35
N LYS A 35 3.67 2.03 2.61
CA LYS A 35 4.87 1.78 3.44
C LYS A 35 5.16 0.29 3.58
N ASP A 36 4.15 -0.53 3.81
CA ASP A 36 4.34 -1.99 3.93
C ASP A 36 4.69 -2.64 2.59
N ALA A 37 4.12 -2.17 1.48
CA ALA A 37 4.48 -2.65 0.14
C ALA A 37 5.94 -2.35 -0.21
N ILE A 38 6.41 -1.13 0.09
CA ILE A 38 7.81 -0.71 -0.10
C ILE A 38 8.74 -1.53 0.79
N LYS A 39 8.40 -1.70 2.07
CA LYS A 39 9.19 -2.52 3.00
C LYS A 39 9.29 -3.98 2.51
N LYS A 40 8.20 -4.53 1.97
CA LYS A 40 8.13 -5.92 1.51
C LYS A 40 8.80 -6.15 0.15
N SER A 41 8.92 -5.12 -0.69
CA SER A 41 9.66 -5.21 -1.95
C SER A 41 11.16 -5.32 -1.74
N GLY A 42 11.67 -4.95 -0.55
CA GLY A 42 13.10 -4.93 -0.24
C GLY A 42 13.85 -3.78 -0.91
N LEU A 43 13.15 -2.85 -1.57
CA LEU A 43 13.74 -1.67 -2.19
C LEU A 43 13.93 -0.55 -1.16
N PRO A 44 15.00 0.25 -1.27
CA PRO A 44 15.13 1.46 -0.49
C PRO A 44 14.13 2.51 -1.03
N ALA A 45 13.54 3.31 -0.14
CA ALA A 45 12.44 4.20 -0.49
C ALA A 45 12.86 5.34 -1.45
N ASP A 46 14.14 5.71 -1.44
CA ASP A 46 14.74 6.71 -2.33
C ASP A 46 14.95 6.23 -3.77
N ALA A 47 14.80 4.93 -4.04
CA ALA A 47 14.85 4.37 -5.39
C ALA A 47 13.50 4.45 -6.14
N ILE A 48 12.44 4.95 -5.50
CA ILE A 48 11.10 5.06 -6.09
C ILE A 48 11.00 6.40 -6.84
N GLN A 49 10.62 6.34 -8.12
CA GLN A 49 10.50 7.47 -9.03
C GLN A 49 9.15 8.17 -8.95
#